data_AF-A0A931QHK0-F1
#
_entry.id   AF-A0A931QHK0-F1
#
_cell.length_a   1.000
_cell.length_b   1.000
_cell.length_c   1.000
_cell.angle_alpha   90.00
_cell.angle_beta   90.00
_cell.angle_gamma   90.00
#
_symmetry.space_group_name_H-M   'P 1'
#
loop_
_entity.id
_entity.type
_entity.pdbx_description
1 polymer ?
#
loop_
_entity_poly.entity_id
_entity_poly.type
_entity_poly.pdbx_seq_one_letter_code
_entity_poly.pdbx_strand_id
1 'polypeptide(L)' 'MTKPKVFVTREIPDKGLDLVKEFCDADIWPHEIPPARAELVARVRDVDGLLSML' A
#
# COMPACT_ATOMS: atom_id res chain seq x y z
N MET A 1 9.78 -18.13 -1.55
CA MET A 1 9.68 -17.08 -0.53
C MET A 1 8.38 -16.35 -0.75
N THR A 2 7.60 -16.08 0.29
CA THR A 2 6.35 -15.30 0.18
C THR A 2 6.70 -13.82 0.02
N LYS A 3 6.05 -13.13 -0.91
CA LYS A 3 6.20 -11.66 -1.05
C LYS A 3 5.66 -10.98 0.22
N PRO A 4 6.33 -9.93 0.74
CA PRO A 4 5.80 -9.16 1.85
C PRO A 4 4.49 -8.47 1.44
N LYS A 5 3.51 -8.46 2.34
CA LYS A 5 2.25 -7.74 2.16
C LYS A 5 2.46 -6.27 2.44
N VAL A 6 2.04 -5.40 1.54
CA VAL A 6 2.17 -3.95 1.73
C VAL A 6 0.87 -3.24 1.43
N PHE A 7 0.58 -2.19 2.22
CA PHE A 7 -0.52 -1.29 1.94
C PHE A 7 0.01 0.04 1.38
N VAL A 8 -0.51 0.46 0.23
CA VAL A 8 -0.15 1.71 -0.44
C VAL A 8 -1.35 2.66 -0.35
N THR A 9 -1.20 3.80 0.33
CA THR A 9 -2.35 4.67 0.69
C THR A 9 -2.87 5.55 -0.45
N ARG A 10 -2.29 5.46 -1.66
CA ARG A 10 -2.69 6.20 -2.87
C ARG A 10 -2.02 5.61 -4.10
N GLU A 11 -2.54 5.93 -5.28
CA GLU A 11 -1.78 5.72 -6.51
C GLU A 11 -0.57 6.68 -6.56
N ILE A 12 0.60 6.12 -6.84
CA ILE A 12 1.86 6.85 -7.07
C ILE A 12 2.28 6.63 -8.53
N PRO A 13 3.23 7.42 -9.08
CA PRO A 13 3.66 7.24 -10.46
C PRO A 13 4.06 5.79 -10.77
N ASP A 14 3.68 5.31 -11.95
CA ASP A 14 3.78 3.90 -12.36
C ASP A 14 5.14 3.29 -12.07
N LYS A 15 6.23 3.99 -12.40
CA LYS A 15 7.60 3.50 -12.17
C LYS A 15 7.87 3.09 -10.72
N GLY A 16 7.33 3.83 -9.75
CA GLY A 16 7.45 3.47 -8.34
C GLY A 16 6.51 2.33 -7.96
N LEU A 17 5.28 2.38 -8.47
CA LEU A 17 4.25 1.37 -8.19
C LEU A 17 4.61 -0.01 -8.76
N ASP A 18 5.22 -0.06 -9.94
CA ASP A 18 5.67 -1.27 -10.62
C ASP A 18 6.75 -1.99 -9.80
N LEU A 19 7.69 -1.23 -9.22
CA LEU A 19 8.69 -1.79 -8.29
C LEU A 19 8.00 -2.40 -7.06
N VAL A 20 7.00 -1.72 -6.49
CA VAL A 20 6.26 -2.25 -5.34
C VAL A 20 5.53 -3.55 -5.72
N LYS A 21 4.86 -3.60 -6.88
CA LYS A 21 4.16 -4.79 -7.38
C LYS A 21 5.11 -5.95 -7.72
N GLU A 22 6.32 -5.65 -8.18
CA GLU A 22 7.34 -6.65 -8.50
C GLU A 22 7.78 -7.42 -7.25
N PHE A 23 8.07 -6.70 -6.17
CA PHE A 23 8.65 -7.28 -4.95
C PHE A 23 7.64 -7.63 -3.86
N CYS A 24 6.46 -6.99 -3.85
CA CYS A 24 5.48 -7.11 -2.77
C CYS A 24 4.11 -7.61 -3.25
N ASP A 25 3.31 -8.15 -2.33
CA ASP A 25 1.87 -8.33 -2.49
C ASP A 25 1.18 -7.04 -2.03
N ALA A 26 0.80 -6.19 -2.99
CA ALA A 26 0.44 -4.80 -2.74
C ALA A 26 -1.09 -4.59 -2.79
N ASP A 27 -1.67 -4.18 -1.66
CA ASP A 27 -3.00 -3.58 -1.60
C ASP A 27 -2.87 -2.07 -1.88
N ILE A 28 -3.47 -1.62 -2.97
CA ILE A 28 -3.39 -0.23 -3.43
C ILE A 28 -4.74 0.42 -3.17
N TRP A 29 -4.73 1.52 -2.43
CA TRP A 29 -5.92 2.30 -2.16
C TRP A 29 -6.53 2.84 -3.46
N PRO A 30 -7.79 2.49 -3.80
CA PRO A 30 -8.36 2.75 -5.12
C PRO A 30 -8.98 4.14 -5.26
N HIS A 31 -9.07 4.92 -4.18
CA HIS A 31 -9.70 6.23 -4.19
C HIS A 31 -8.66 7.35 -4.18
N GLU A 32 -8.99 8.46 -4.82
CA GLU A 32 -8.14 9.65 -4.85
C GLU A 32 -7.93 10.27 -3.46
N ILE A 33 -8.96 10.21 -2.62
CA ILE A 33 -8.92 10.69 -1.24
C ILE A 33 -8.28 9.62 -0.36
N PRO A 34 -7.29 9.96 0.50
CA PRO A 34 -6.63 8.97 1.35
C PRO A 34 -7.60 8.27 2.31
N PRO A 35 -7.29 7.03 2.73
CA PRO A 35 -8.12 6.29 3.68
C PRO A 35 -8.24 7.06 5.00
N ALA A 36 -9.43 7.03 5.59
CA ALA A 36 -9.64 7.57 6.93
C ALA A 36 -8.77 6.82 7.97
N ARG A 37 -8.46 7.46 9.10
CA ARG A 37 -7.60 6.86 10.14
C ARG A 37 -8.08 5.47 10.59
N ALA A 38 -9.38 5.27 10.74
CA ALA A 38 -9.94 3.99 11.14
C ALA A 38 -9.65 2.89 10.10
N GLU A 39 -9.80 3.22 8.81
CA GLU A 39 -9.53 2.31 7.69
C GLU A 39 -8.03 2.01 7.58
N LEU A 40 -7.19 3.04 7.69
CA LEU A 40 -5.73 2.89 7.70
C LEU A 40 -5.32 1.91 8.82
N VAL A 41 -5.79 2.14 10.05
CA VAL A 41 -5.48 1.28 11.20
C VAL A 41 -6.02 -0.14 11.03
N ALA A 42 -7.16 -0.33 10.37
CA ALA A 42 -7.69 -1.65 10.08
C ALA A 42 -6.82 -2.40 9.07
N ARG A 43 -6.45 -1.74 7.96
CA ARG A 43 -5.67 -2.36 6.87
C ARG A 43 -4.23 -2.66 7.25
N VAL A 44 -3.61 -1.86 8.11
CA VAL A 44 -2.19 -2.08 8.46
C VAL A 44 -1.94 -3.22 9.45
N ARG A 45 -2.99 -3.87 9.99
CA ARG A 45 -2.82 -4.93 11.00
C ARG A 45 -2.12 -6.17 10.47
N ASP A 46 -2.36 -6.50 9.20
CA ASP A 46 -1.93 -7.75 8.58
C ASP A 46 -0.93 -7.55 7.43
N VAL A 47 -0.28 -6.37 7.38
CA VAL A 47 0.73 -6.03 6.37
C VAL A 47 2.12 -5.92 6.99
N ASP A 48 3.12 -6.33 6.23
CA ASP A 48 4.54 -6.23 6.60
C ASP A 48 5.09 -4.80 6.36
N GLY A 49 4.42 -4.00 5.54
CA GLY A 49 4.83 -2.63 5.23
C GLY A 49 3.69 -1.67 4.90
N LEU A 50 3.90 -0.40 5.22
CA LEU A 50 3.01 0.71 4.88
C LEU A 50 3.78 1.72 4.03
N LEU A 51 3.26 1.99 2.82
CA LEU A 51 3.70 3.10 1.98
C LEU A 51 2.66 4.23 2.07
N SER A 52 2.90 5.13 3.02
CA SER A 52 2.14 6.38 3.19
C SER A 52 2.90 7.58 2.61
N MET A 53 2.28 8.77 2.62
CA MET A 53 2.89 10.03 2.15
C MET A 53 4.34 10.22 2.61
N LEU A 54 5.22 10.56 1.66
CA LEU A 54 6.46 11.31 1.88
C LEU A 54 6.14 12.80 2.01
#